data_AF-A0A7W2KYP4-F1
#
_entry.id   AF-A0A7W2KYP4-F1
#
_cell.length_a   1.000
_cell.length_b   1.000
_cell.length_c   1.000
_cell.angle_alpha   90.00
_cell.angle_beta   90.00
_cell.angle_gamma   90.00
#
_symmetry.space_group_name_H-M   'P 1'
#
loop_
_entity.id
_entity.type
_entity.pdbx_description
1 polymer ?
#
loop_
_entity_poly.entity_id
_entity_poly.type
_entity_poly.pdbx_seq_one_letter_code
_entity_poly.pdbx_strand_id
1 'polypeptide(L)' 'MKHPDPKPADKVPRPISSEQAQQGEASPDPVLERPDPDTEAVDKVITPTSIKEQEAQARKIERTLADVEQKARR' A
#
# COMPACT_ATOMS: atom_id res chain seq x y z
N MET A 1 64.15 -21.22 -7.31
CA MET A 1 62.94 -21.90 -7.84
C MET A 1 61.98 -20.81 -8.30
N LYS A 2 61.47 -20.86 -9.54
CA LYS A 2 60.62 -19.79 -10.09
C LYS A 2 59.18 -19.94 -9.57
N HIS A 3 58.60 -18.85 -9.08
CA HIS A 3 57.18 -18.80 -8.72
C HIS A 3 56.34 -18.93 -10.01
N PRO A 4 55.29 -19.77 -10.04
CA PRO A 4 54.42 -19.85 -11.21
C PRO A 4 53.60 -18.56 -11.32
N ASP A 5 53.70 -17.89 -12.46
CA ASP A 5 52.87 -16.72 -12.79
C ASP A 5 51.37 -17.07 -12.71
N PRO A 6 50.53 -16.17 -12.17
CA PRO A 6 49.09 -16.39 -12.14
C PRO A 6 48.56 -16.42 -13.58
N LYS A 7 48.06 -17.58 -14.01
CA LYS A 7 47.44 -17.74 -15.33
C LYS A 7 46.32 -16.70 -15.51
N PRO A 8 46.18 -16.08 -16.69
CA PRO A 8 45.12 -15.11 -16.94
C PRO A 8 43.76 -15.81 -16.76
N ALA A 9 42.94 -15.28 -15.87
CA ALA A 9 41.58 -15.76 -15.68
C ALA A 9 40.82 -15.56 -16.99
N ASP A 10 40.22 -16.64 -17.49
CA ASP A 10 39.32 -16.60 -18.65
C ASP A 10 38.26 -15.52 -18.44
N LYS A 11 38.17 -14.58 -19.40
CA LYS A 11 37.25 -13.44 -19.37
C LYS A 11 35.93 -13.74 -20.10
N VAL A 12 35.79 -14.93 -20.67
CA VAL A 12 34.57 -15.34 -21.36
C VAL A 12 33.46 -15.59 -20.33
N PRO A 13 32.33 -14.87 -20.41
CA PRO A 13 31.17 -15.15 -19.56
C PRO A 13 30.68 -16.58 -19.79
N ARG A 14 30.42 -17.31 -18.70
CA ARG A 14 29.81 -18.64 -18.82
C ARG A 14 28.32 -18.47 -19.10
N PRO A 15 27.76 -19.09 -20.15
CA PRO A 15 26.33 -19.06 -20.38
C PRO A 15 25.62 -19.74 -19.21
N ILE A 16 24.57 -19.09 -18.70
CA ILE A 16 23.71 -19.62 -17.64
C ILE A 16 22.50 -20.32 -18.26
N SER A 17 21.99 -21.36 -17.60
CA SER A 17 20.75 -22.03 -18.05
C SER A 17 19.53 -21.18 -17.73
N SER A 18 18.40 -21.45 -18.41
CA SER A 18 17.12 -20.79 -18.11
C SER A 18 16.67 -21.01 -16.66
N GLU A 19 16.92 -22.20 -16.11
CA GLU A 19 16.67 -22.52 -14.71
C GLU A 19 17.48 -21.62 -13.77
N GLN A 20 18.77 -21.43 -14.06
CA GLN A 20 19.65 -20.56 -13.28
C GLN A 20 19.23 -19.08 -13.37
N ALA A 21 18.73 -18.65 -14.53
CA ALA A 21 18.23 -17.29 -14.73
C ALA A 21 16.91 -17.01 -13.99
N GLN A 22 16.10 -18.04 -13.72
CA GLN A 22 14.80 -17.93 -13.07
C GLN A 22 14.87 -17.93 -11.54
N GLN A 23 15.95 -18.45 -10.96
CA GLN A 23 16.11 -18.55 -9.51
C GLN A 23 16.15 -17.18 -8.81
N GLY A 24 16.48 -16.11 -9.54
CA GLY A 24 16.63 -14.76 -8.98
C GLY A 24 17.73 -14.68 -7.93
N GLU A 25 17.97 -13.48 -7.39
CA GLU A 25 18.71 -13.35 -6.13
C GLU A 25 17.72 -13.51 -4.98
N ALA A 26 18.13 -14.22 -3.93
CA ALA A 26 17.36 -14.29 -2.69
C ALA A 26 17.33 -12.89 -2.05
N SER A 27 16.27 -12.14 -2.33
CA SER A 27 15.95 -10.92 -1.60
C SER A 27 15.41 -11.31 -0.23
N PRO A 28 15.77 -10.61 0.85
CA PRO A 28 15.02 -10.74 2.09
C PRO A 28 13.54 -10.50 1.79
N ASP A 29 12.68 -11.28 2.46
CA ASP A 29 11.23 -11.12 2.34
C ASP A 29 10.88 -9.65 2.61
N PRO A 30 10.09 -9.00 1.76
CA PRO A 30 9.64 -7.65 2.02
C PRO A 30 8.92 -7.62 3.36
N VAL A 31 9.39 -6.78 4.27
CA VAL A 31 8.72 -6.58 5.56
C VAL A 31 7.41 -5.85 5.27
N LEU A 32 6.29 -6.54 5.41
CA LEU A 32 4.97 -5.91 5.35
C LEU A 32 4.85 -4.93 6.51
N GLU A 33 4.76 -3.63 6.20
CA GLU A 33 4.50 -2.61 7.20
C GLU A 33 3.09 -2.74 7.74
N ARG A 34 2.93 -2.55 9.05
CA ARG A 34 1.60 -2.44 9.64
C ARG A 34 0.99 -1.12 9.19
N PRO A 35 -0.29 -1.11 8.80
CA PRO A 35 -0.98 0.14 8.49
C PRO A 35 -0.97 1.08 9.69
N ASP A 36 -0.97 2.38 9.43
CA ASP A 36 -1.10 3.42 10.45
C ASP A 36 -2.42 3.18 11.23
N PRO A 37 -2.36 2.99 12.57
CA PRO A 37 -3.54 2.77 13.40
C PRO A 37 -4.61 3.85 13.25
N ASP A 38 -4.20 5.10 13.00
CA ASP A 38 -5.12 6.24 12.83
C ASP A 38 -5.90 6.15 11.51
N THR A 39 -5.43 5.33 10.57
CA THR A 39 -6.06 5.12 9.25
C THR A 39 -6.58 3.70 9.04
N GLU A 40 -6.47 2.84 10.06
CA GLU A 40 -6.94 1.45 10.00
C GLU A 40 -8.46 1.37 9.94
N ALA A 41 -9.14 2.22 10.71
CA ALA A 41 -10.61 2.28 10.77
C ALA A 41 -11.25 3.19 9.72
N VAL A 42 -10.45 3.94 8.96
CA VAL A 42 -10.96 4.78 7.88
C VAL A 42 -11.34 3.86 6.72
N ASP A 43 -12.61 3.89 6.29
CA ASP A 43 -13.05 3.15 5.11
C ASP A 43 -12.30 3.69 3.88
N LYS A 44 -11.25 2.97 3.46
CA LYS A 44 -10.35 3.37 2.36
C LYS A 44 -11.05 3.32 1.00
N VAL A 45 -12.28 2.78 0.95
CA VAL A 45 -13.10 2.72 -0.25
C VAL A 45 -14.31 3.62 0.00
N ILE A 46 -14.39 4.75 -0.69
CA ILE A 46 -15.64 5.51 -0.74
C ILE A 46 -16.66 4.63 -1.49
N THR A 47 -17.56 3.98 -0.75
CA THR A 47 -18.61 3.15 -1.33
C THR A 47 -19.86 4.00 -1.60
N PRO A 48 -20.68 3.66 -2.62
CA PRO A 48 -21.97 4.32 -2.82
C PRO A 48 -22.88 4.25 -1.59
N THR A 49 -22.73 3.22 -0.75
CA THR A 49 -23.47 3.08 0.51
C THR A 49 -23.01 4.09 1.56
N SER A 50 -21.70 4.22 1.78
CA SER A 50 -21.17 5.16 2.78
C SER A 50 -21.49 6.62 2.43
N ILE A 51 -21.49 6.98 1.15
CA ILE A 51 -21.96 8.30 0.69
C ILE A 51 -23.43 8.52 1.07
N LYS A 52 -24.31 7.56 0.78
CA LYS A 52 -25.75 7.69 1.08
C LYS A 52 -26.03 7.79 2.58
N GLU A 53 -25.28 7.08 3.40
CA GLU A 53 -25.38 7.17 4.86
C GLU A 53 -24.99 8.56 5.37
N GLN A 54 -23.89 9.13 4.86
CA GLN A 54 -23.47 10.48 5.18
C GLN A 54 -24.48 11.54 4.71
N GLU A 55 -25.02 11.41 3.51
CA GLU A 55 -26.10 12.29 3.02
C GLU A 55 -27.34 12.24 3.92
N ALA A 56 -27.74 11.04 4.37
CA ALA A 56 -28.89 10.89 5.26
C ALA A 56 -28.64 11.55 6.62
N GLN A 57 -27.42 11.41 7.17
CA GLN A 57 -27.02 12.09 8.40
C GLN A 57 -27.05 13.62 8.25
N ALA A 58 -26.48 14.14 7.16
CA ALA A 58 -26.48 15.57 6.85
C ALA A 58 -27.91 16.13 6.78
N ARG A 59 -28.80 15.48 6.01
CA ARG A 59 -30.21 15.88 5.91
C ARG A 59 -30.93 15.87 7.26
N LYS A 60 -30.61 14.92 8.14
CA LYS A 60 -31.19 14.87 9.50
C LYS A 60 -30.73 16.07 10.34
N ILE A 61 -29.45 16.42 10.26
CA ILE A 61 -28.88 17.59 10.96
C ILE A 61 -29.56 18.87 10.47
N GLU A 62 -29.65 19.06 9.15
CA GLU A 62 -30.30 20.24 8.55
C GLU A 62 -31.76 20.39 9.02
N ARG A 63 -32.55 19.31 9.01
CA ARG A 63 -33.94 19.33 9.51
C ARG A 63 -34.00 19.72 10.98
N THR A 64 -33.12 19.14 11.79
CA THR A 64 -33.07 19.43 13.23
C THR A 64 -32.73 20.90 13.48
N LEU A 65 -31.78 21.45 12.72
CA LEU A 65 -31.42 22.87 12.79
C LEU A 65 -32.57 23.77 12.39
N ALA A 66 -33.25 23.47 11.28
CA ALA A 66 -34.42 24.23 10.83
C ALA A 66 -35.56 24.22 11.87
N ASP A 67 -35.84 23.06 12.48
CA ASP A 67 -36.86 22.94 13.52
C ASP A 67 -36.50 23.77 14.77
N VAL A 68 -35.23 23.76 15.17
CA VAL A 68 -34.73 24.56 16.30
C VAL A 68 -34.81 26.05 15.98
N GLU A 69 -34.38 26.48 14.79
CA GLU A 69 -34.52 27.87 14.35
C GLU A 69 -35.97 28.33 14.31
N GLN A 70 -36.88 27.48 13.81
CA GLN A 70 -38.31 27.80 13.78
C GLN A 70 -38.87 27.96 15.20
N LYS A 71 -38.49 27.08 16.14
CA LYS A 71 -38.89 27.19 17.54
C LYS A 71 -38.30 28.43 18.21
N ALA A 72 -37.07 28.80 17.90
CA ALA A 72 -36.44 30.00 18.46
C ALA A 72 -37.04 31.31 17.93
N ARG A 73 -37.70 31.29 16.77
CA ARG A 73 -38.39 32.44 16.16
C ARG A 73 -39.87 32.56 16.56
N ARG A 74 -40.45 31.56 17.23
CA ARG A 74 -41.81 31.59 17.78
C ARG A 74 -41.80 32.03 19.24
#